data_AF-A0A8S1CNE3-F1
#
_entry.id   AF-A0A8S1CNE3-F1
#
_cell.length_a   1.000
_cell.length_b   1.000
_cell.length_c   1.000
_cell.angle_alpha   90.00
_cell.angle_beta   90.00
_cell.angle_gamma   90.00
#
_symmetry.space_group_name_H-M   'P 1'
#
loop_
_entity.id
_entity.type
_entity.pdbx_description
1 polymer ?
#
loop_
_entity_poly.entity_id
_entity_poly.type
_entity_poly.pdbx_seq_one_letter_code
_entity_poly.pdbx_strand_id
1 'polypeptide(L)'
;MPDAKAVRVLVTPAADCIVGQWKVDIDTKKQADEGGAVSFTLPDPIIILFNAWCKDDTVYIADEHARNEYVLNDTGIIWRGSYNRLRPSVWHYAQFEADMLECSLHLVAVVGKMGPASRGDPIRTARAISAAVNSPDDNGAVMGNWSDDHGGGTAPTKWLGSSQILKKYWKDKKPVKYGQCWVFAGVLTTIARAVGIPCRPVTNYSSAHDTQSSLTVDYFVNEKAEIMEEMNSDSIWNFHVWNEVWMQRPDLGTEYDGWQVVDATPQEQSEDVYRCGPASVAAVKKGEVRKPFDGAFVFAEVNADKVFWRYNGPTQPLKLLRKDMKGIGRFISTKAIGSTFRDDITEFYKYPEESKEERAAMLTALKQSASMFSRYYLNEDFNDMHFDFELRDDIKIGEPYSVVVVMKNRSRTQNHTVTVTLRVDTVNYTGRIKEGVKKETTERLVKAGTVEEIRMDVSYDEYASSLVDQASFNIACMAAVKDTHYEYFAQDDFRVRKPDIKFKAYICHDLK
;
A
#
# COMPACT_ATOMS: atom_id res chain seq x y z
N MET A 1 -3.21 -64.04 12.17
CA MET A 1 -2.09 -63.55 13.00
C MET A 1 -1.48 -62.37 12.26
N PRO A 2 -1.17 -61.23 12.92
CA PRO A 2 -0.37 -60.19 12.26
C PRO A 2 0.97 -60.80 11.83
N ASP A 3 1.44 -60.45 10.64
CA ASP A 3 2.67 -60.99 10.07
C ASP A 3 3.85 -60.77 11.03
N ALA A 4 4.57 -61.82 11.42
CA ALA A 4 5.53 -61.82 12.53
C ALA A 4 6.81 -60.97 12.28
N LYS A 5 6.86 -60.21 11.17
CA LYS A 5 7.98 -59.34 10.76
C LYS A 5 7.57 -57.88 10.48
N ALA A 6 6.38 -57.45 10.91
CA ALA A 6 5.91 -56.07 10.72
C ALA A 6 5.79 -55.32 12.05
N VAL A 7 6.28 -54.08 12.08
CA VAL A 7 6.06 -53.13 13.19
C VAL A 7 5.19 -51.99 12.67
N ARG A 8 4.08 -51.72 13.37
CA ARG A 8 3.25 -50.55 13.09
C ARG A 8 3.67 -49.41 14.02
N VAL A 9 4.02 -48.28 13.42
CA VAL A 9 4.37 -47.05 14.14
C VAL A 9 3.34 -45.96 13.85
N LEU A 10 3.03 -45.15 14.85
CA LEU A 10 2.26 -43.93 14.70
C LEU A 10 3.24 -42.76 14.74
N VAL A 11 3.35 -42.02 13.64
CA VAL A 11 4.20 -40.83 13.54
C VAL A 11 3.28 -39.61 13.47
N THR A 12 3.47 -38.67 14.38
CA THR A 12 2.69 -37.42 14.44
C THR A 12 3.64 -36.24 14.32
N PRO A 13 3.61 -35.47 13.21
CA PRO A 13 4.39 -34.25 13.11
C PRO A 13 3.86 -33.20 14.09
N ALA A 14 4.71 -32.25 14.49
CA ALA A 14 4.28 -31.10 15.27
C ALA A 14 3.32 -30.21 14.48
N ALA A 15 2.46 -29.45 15.16
CA ALA A 15 1.50 -28.56 14.50
C ALA A 15 2.16 -27.38 13.76
N ASP A 16 3.39 -27.03 14.14
CA ASP A 16 4.25 -26.02 13.52
C ASP A 16 5.30 -26.63 12.57
N CYS A 17 5.08 -27.89 12.13
CA CYS A 17 6.02 -28.58 11.26
C CYS A 17 6.22 -27.83 9.94
N ILE A 18 7.46 -27.83 9.44
CA ILE A 18 7.81 -27.21 8.17
C ILE A 18 6.99 -27.84 7.03
N VAL A 19 6.25 -27.00 6.30
CA VAL A 19 5.51 -27.40 5.11
C VAL A 19 6.47 -27.66 3.95
N GLY A 20 6.28 -28.79 3.30
CA GLY A 20 7.04 -29.19 2.12
C GLY A 20 7.31 -30.69 2.05
N GLN A 21 8.23 -31.04 1.16
CA GLN A 21 8.66 -32.41 0.91
C GLN A 21 9.75 -32.83 1.90
N TRP A 22 9.56 -34.00 2.51
CA TRP A 22 10.46 -34.59 3.49
C TRP A 22 10.97 -35.95 3.01
N LYS A 23 12.26 -36.18 3.24
CA LYS A 23 12.88 -37.50 3.14
C LYS A 23 12.71 -38.21 4.49
N VAL A 24 12.32 -39.47 4.48
CA VAL A 24 12.19 -40.27 5.69
C VAL A 24 13.28 -41.33 5.72
N ASP A 25 14.09 -41.30 6.77
CA ASP A 25 15.14 -42.27 7.05
C ASP A 25 14.77 -43.05 8.32
N ILE A 26 14.90 -44.38 8.26
CA ILE A 26 14.67 -45.31 9.38
C ILE A 26 16.03 -45.84 9.82
N ASP A 27 16.50 -45.36 10.97
CA ASP A 27 17.75 -45.82 11.57
C ASP A 27 17.48 -46.97 12.55
N THR A 28 18.13 -48.11 12.32
CA THR A 28 18.02 -49.30 13.17
C THR A 28 19.35 -49.63 13.81
N LYS A 29 19.36 -49.82 15.13
CA LYS A 29 20.54 -50.27 15.89
C LYS A 29 20.18 -51.50 16.70
N LYS A 30 20.94 -52.59 16.53
CA LYS A 30 20.81 -53.78 17.36
C LYS A 30 21.41 -53.50 18.74
N GLN A 31 20.69 -53.87 19.79
CA GLN A 31 21.09 -53.57 21.18
C GLN A 31 22.40 -54.24 21.60
N ALA A 32 22.72 -55.41 21.04
CA ALA A 32 23.89 -56.22 21.38
C ALA A 32 25.09 -56.03 20.43
N ASP A 33 25.00 -55.11 19.46
CA ASP A 33 26.01 -54.91 18.43
C ASP A 33 26.77 -53.60 18.72
N GLU A 34 28.10 -53.68 18.85
CA GLU A 34 28.97 -52.48 18.95
C GLU A 34 29.13 -51.78 17.58
N GLY A 35 28.63 -52.38 16.50
CA GLY A 35 28.53 -51.76 15.18
C GLY A 35 27.63 -50.52 15.12
N GLY A 36 27.77 -49.75 14.04
CA GLY A 36 26.96 -48.55 13.77
C GLY A 36 25.50 -48.85 13.44
N ALA A 37 24.66 -47.81 13.43
CA ALA A 37 23.27 -47.93 12.98
C ALA A 37 23.20 -48.22 11.47
N VAL A 38 22.18 -48.97 11.05
CA VAL A 38 21.84 -49.18 9.63
C VAL A 38 20.65 -48.30 9.29
N SER A 39 20.83 -47.45 8.28
CA SER A 39 19.81 -46.52 7.79
C SER A 39 19.09 -47.09 6.57
N PHE A 40 17.76 -47.03 6.56
CA PHE A 40 16.93 -47.28 5.39
C PHE A 40 16.19 -46.00 5.00
N THR A 41 16.39 -45.54 3.77
CA THR A 41 15.66 -44.40 3.21
C THR A 41 14.39 -44.90 2.52
N LEU A 42 13.24 -44.30 2.84
CA LEU A 42 12.01 -44.53 2.06
C LEU A 42 12.22 -44.03 0.61
N PRO A 43 11.86 -44.84 -0.41
CA PRO A 43 12.00 -44.43 -1.81
C PRO A 43 11.20 -43.18 -2.16
N ASP A 44 9.98 -43.10 -1.64
CA ASP A 44 9.07 -41.99 -1.88
C ASP A 44 9.11 -41.00 -0.71
N PRO A 45 9.18 -39.69 -1.00
CA PRO A 45 9.12 -38.66 0.02
C PRO A 45 7.70 -38.55 0.59
N ILE A 46 7.59 -37.99 1.80
CA ILE A 46 6.30 -37.56 2.36
C ILE A 46 6.15 -36.05 2.19
N ILE A 47 4.93 -35.56 1.98
CA ILE A 47 4.65 -34.13 1.95
C ILE A 47 3.83 -33.78 3.19
N ILE A 48 4.29 -32.78 3.94
CA ILE A 48 3.58 -32.21 5.09
C ILE A 48 3.06 -30.84 4.67
N LEU A 49 1.79 -30.58 4.97
CA LEU A 49 1.06 -29.35 4.63
C LEU A 49 0.55 -28.67 5.90
N PHE A 50 0.08 -27.43 5.76
CA PHE A 50 -0.69 -26.78 6.81
C PHE A 50 -1.98 -27.58 7.09
N ASN A 51 -2.43 -27.58 8.33
CA ASN A 51 -3.52 -28.44 8.77
C ASN A 51 -4.67 -27.64 9.40
N ALA A 52 -5.61 -27.20 8.56
CA ALA A 52 -6.81 -26.49 8.99
C ALA A 52 -7.76 -27.30 9.91
N TRP A 53 -7.51 -28.61 10.14
CA TRP A 53 -8.26 -29.46 11.07
C TRP A 53 -7.59 -29.61 12.44
N CYS A 54 -6.31 -29.27 12.57
CA CYS A 54 -5.58 -29.38 13.83
C CYS A 54 -5.81 -28.13 14.68
N LYS A 55 -6.38 -28.27 15.89
CA LYS A 55 -6.65 -27.14 16.79
C LYS A 55 -5.41 -26.36 17.21
N ASP A 56 -4.26 -27.02 17.21
CA ASP A 56 -2.98 -26.44 17.59
C ASP A 56 -2.25 -25.79 16.40
N ASP A 57 -2.77 -25.96 15.17
CA ASP A 57 -2.24 -25.29 13.98
C ASP A 57 -2.82 -23.88 13.87
N THR A 58 -1.95 -22.92 13.57
CA THR A 58 -2.31 -21.51 13.40
C THR A 58 -3.30 -21.24 12.25
N VAL A 59 -3.49 -22.17 11.31
CA VAL A 59 -4.51 -22.07 10.23
C VAL A 59 -5.83 -22.78 10.55
N TYR A 60 -6.03 -23.24 11.79
CA TYR A 60 -7.23 -23.95 12.19
C TYR A 60 -8.53 -23.16 11.95
N ILE A 61 -9.51 -23.80 11.32
CA ILE A 61 -10.89 -23.32 11.24
C ILE A 61 -11.76 -24.34 11.95
N ALA A 62 -12.58 -23.93 12.91
CA ALA A 62 -13.45 -24.84 13.67
C ALA A 62 -14.64 -25.38 12.85
N ASP A 63 -15.21 -24.54 11.98
CA ASP A 63 -16.37 -24.91 11.14
C ASP A 63 -15.96 -25.84 9.99
N GLU A 64 -16.62 -26.99 9.91
CA GLU A 64 -16.40 -27.98 8.84
C GLU A 64 -16.84 -27.48 7.48
N HIS A 65 -17.94 -26.73 7.40
CA HIS A 65 -18.42 -26.20 6.12
C HIS A 65 -17.45 -25.16 5.55
N ALA A 66 -16.89 -24.31 6.42
CA ALA A 66 -15.81 -23.40 6.06
C ALA A 66 -14.54 -24.15 5.60
N ARG A 67 -14.10 -25.23 6.27
CA ARG A 67 -12.96 -26.04 5.80
C ARG A 67 -13.22 -26.66 4.42
N ASN A 68 -14.43 -27.19 4.21
CA ASN A 68 -14.83 -27.73 2.92
C ASN A 68 -14.79 -26.65 1.83
N GLU A 69 -15.30 -25.44 2.09
CA GLU A 69 -15.33 -24.35 1.11
C GLU A 69 -13.95 -23.74 0.85
N TYR A 70 -13.16 -23.50 1.89
CA TYR A 70 -11.95 -22.67 1.83
C TYR A 70 -10.66 -23.46 1.66
N VAL A 71 -10.70 -24.79 1.79
CA VAL A 71 -9.56 -25.69 1.54
C VAL A 71 -9.90 -26.71 0.45
N LEU A 72 -11.02 -27.43 0.59
CA LEU A 72 -11.31 -28.60 -0.25
C LEU A 72 -12.08 -28.30 -1.53
N ASN A 73 -12.79 -27.19 -1.63
CA ASN A 73 -13.51 -26.86 -2.85
C ASN A 73 -12.50 -26.39 -3.92
N ASP A 74 -12.52 -27.02 -5.09
CA ASP A 74 -11.62 -26.70 -6.20
C ASP A 74 -12.26 -25.81 -7.27
N THR A 75 -13.51 -25.41 -7.05
CA THR A 75 -14.27 -24.55 -7.96
C THR A 75 -14.89 -23.38 -7.19
N GLY A 76 -14.62 -22.16 -7.67
CA GLY A 76 -15.07 -20.93 -7.03
C GLY A 76 -15.86 -20.01 -7.94
N ILE A 77 -16.30 -18.90 -7.34
CA ILE A 77 -16.94 -17.78 -8.01
C ILE A 77 -16.12 -16.54 -7.66
N ILE A 78 -15.64 -15.83 -8.67
CA ILE A 78 -15.05 -14.49 -8.52
C ILE A 78 -16.06 -13.48 -9.06
N TRP A 79 -16.41 -12.50 -8.24
CA TRP A 79 -17.33 -11.45 -8.63
C TRP A 79 -16.57 -10.42 -9.50
N ARG A 80 -17.19 -10.01 -10.61
CA ARG A 80 -16.66 -8.99 -11.54
C ARG A 80 -17.75 -7.99 -11.89
N GLY A 81 -17.46 -7.06 -12.79
CA GLY A 81 -18.43 -6.08 -13.28
C GLY A 81 -18.31 -4.74 -12.56
N SER A 82 -19.43 -4.17 -12.16
CA SER A 82 -19.47 -2.89 -11.43
C SER A 82 -20.42 -3.00 -10.24
N TYR A 83 -20.32 -2.05 -9.30
CA TYR A 83 -21.15 -2.04 -8.09
C TYR A 83 -22.67 -2.11 -8.36
N ASN A 84 -23.12 -1.67 -9.55
CA ASN A 84 -24.53 -1.68 -9.97
C ASN A 84 -24.89 -2.84 -10.91
N ARG A 85 -23.91 -3.64 -11.36
CA ARG A 85 -24.10 -4.80 -12.22
C ARG A 85 -23.03 -5.85 -11.91
N LEU A 86 -23.25 -6.55 -10.80
CA LEU A 86 -22.37 -7.61 -10.33
C LEU A 86 -22.50 -8.83 -11.23
N ARG A 87 -21.37 -9.43 -11.61
CA ARG A 87 -21.31 -10.60 -12.49
C ARG A 87 -20.56 -11.74 -11.81
N PRO A 88 -21.23 -12.86 -11.48
CA PRO A 88 -20.52 -14.05 -11.01
C PRO A 88 -19.69 -14.64 -12.16
N SER A 89 -18.46 -15.03 -11.87
CA SER A 89 -17.56 -15.66 -12.84
C SER A 89 -16.97 -16.92 -12.23
N VAL A 90 -17.28 -18.07 -12.80
CA VAL A 90 -16.73 -19.36 -12.37
C VAL A 90 -15.23 -19.36 -12.58
N TRP A 91 -14.49 -19.87 -11.59
CA TRP A 91 -13.06 -20.09 -11.66
C TRP A 91 -12.72 -21.48 -11.14
N HIS A 92 -12.02 -22.28 -11.94
CA HIS A 92 -11.54 -23.60 -11.54
C HIS A 92 -10.14 -23.49 -10.91
N TYR A 93 -10.04 -23.63 -9.59
CA TYR A 93 -8.77 -23.59 -8.85
C TYR A 93 -7.93 -24.83 -9.14
N ALA A 94 -8.56 -26.01 -9.13
CA ALA A 94 -7.95 -27.28 -9.53
C ALA A 94 -6.72 -27.69 -8.70
N GLN A 95 -6.66 -27.34 -7.41
CA GLN A 95 -5.49 -27.57 -6.56
C GLN A 95 -5.09 -29.05 -6.40
N PHE A 96 -5.99 -29.99 -6.70
CA PHE A 96 -5.74 -31.44 -6.63
C PHE A 96 -5.30 -32.08 -7.95
N GLU A 97 -5.24 -31.31 -9.05
CA GLU A 97 -4.73 -31.85 -10.29
C GLU A 97 -3.22 -32.10 -10.22
N ALA A 98 -2.73 -32.99 -11.09
CA ALA A 98 -1.30 -33.29 -11.21
C ALA A 98 -0.47 -32.02 -11.42
N ASP A 99 0.74 -32.01 -10.84
CA ASP A 99 1.73 -30.94 -10.84
C ASP A 99 1.37 -29.69 -10.02
N MET A 100 0.14 -29.56 -9.54
CA MET A 100 -0.34 -28.33 -8.89
C MET A 100 0.28 -28.13 -7.51
N LEU A 101 0.39 -29.20 -6.72
CA LEU A 101 1.00 -29.15 -5.39
C LEU A 101 2.51 -28.88 -5.49
N GLU A 102 3.21 -29.58 -6.36
CA GLU A 102 4.65 -29.40 -6.60
C GLU A 102 4.96 -28.00 -7.10
N CYS A 103 4.15 -27.48 -8.03
CA CYS A 103 4.25 -26.09 -8.49
C CYS A 103 4.01 -25.10 -7.36
N SER A 104 3.02 -25.33 -6.51
CA SER A 104 2.70 -24.47 -5.37
C SER A 104 3.85 -24.44 -4.36
N LEU A 105 4.37 -25.61 -3.98
CA LEU A 105 5.54 -25.73 -3.09
C LEU A 105 6.78 -25.06 -3.68
N HIS A 106 7.00 -25.16 -4.99
CA HIS A 106 8.10 -24.47 -5.67
C HIS A 106 7.95 -22.95 -5.69
N LEU A 107 6.75 -22.44 -5.98
CA LEU A 107 6.47 -21.01 -5.93
C LEU A 107 6.70 -20.45 -4.53
N VAL A 108 6.27 -21.15 -3.48
CA VAL A 108 6.54 -20.75 -2.09
C VAL A 108 8.03 -20.81 -1.76
N ALA A 109 8.69 -21.93 -2.03
CA ALA A 109 10.04 -22.21 -1.55
C ALA A 109 11.14 -21.49 -2.34
N VAL A 110 11.02 -21.47 -3.67
CA VAL A 110 12.08 -21.03 -4.57
C VAL A 110 11.84 -19.60 -5.02
N VAL A 111 10.65 -19.32 -5.58
CA VAL A 111 10.31 -18.00 -6.11
C VAL A 111 10.07 -17.01 -4.98
N GLY A 112 9.27 -17.42 -3.98
CA GLY A 112 9.07 -16.67 -2.73
C GLY A 112 10.28 -16.64 -1.80
N LYS A 113 11.41 -17.25 -2.21
CA LYS A 113 12.70 -17.28 -1.49
C LYS A 113 12.59 -17.71 -0.03
N MET A 114 11.65 -18.59 0.30
CA MET A 114 11.42 -19.04 1.66
C MET A 114 12.39 -20.14 2.07
N GLY A 115 13.28 -19.83 3.01
CA GLY A 115 14.11 -20.81 3.69
C GLY A 115 13.26 -21.86 4.45
N PRO A 116 13.73 -23.12 4.59
CA PRO A 116 12.95 -24.20 5.19
C PRO A 116 12.32 -23.87 6.55
N ALA A 117 13.09 -23.23 7.45
CA ALA A 117 12.63 -22.88 8.79
C ALA A 117 11.44 -21.90 8.83
N SER A 118 11.19 -21.15 7.75
CA SER A 118 10.08 -20.20 7.65
C SER A 118 8.81 -20.79 7.04
N ARG A 119 8.85 -22.02 6.50
CA ARG A 119 7.72 -22.59 5.74
C ARG A 119 6.61 -23.17 6.63
N GLY A 120 6.86 -23.33 7.92
CA GLY A 120 5.80 -23.66 8.90
C GLY A 120 5.02 -22.43 9.39
N ASP A 121 5.41 -21.22 8.96
CA ASP A 121 4.76 -19.96 9.35
C ASP A 121 3.80 -19.50 8.23
N PRO A 122 2.48 -19.47 8.45
CA PRO A 122 1.52 -19.08 7.43
C PRO A 122 1.57 -17.57 7.12
N ILE A 123 2.04 -16.72 8.04
CA ILE A 123 2.18 -15.27 7.83
C ILE A 123 3.27 -15.04 6.77
N ARG A 124 4.44 -15.65 6.97
CA ARG A 124 5.55 -15.58 6.01
C ARG A 124 5.18 -16.24 4.69
N THR A 125 4.49 -17.38 4.74
CA THR A 125 4.04 -18.09 3.54
C THR A 125 3.08 -17.25 2.72
N ALA A 126 2.07 -16.63 3.34
CA ALA A 126 1.12 -15.76 2.65
C ALA A 126 1.81 -14.56 1.98
N ARG A 127 2.73 -13.90 2.70
CA ARG A 127 3.53 -12.78 2.17
C ARG A 127 4.46 -13.18 1.03
N ALA A 128 5.00 -14.40 1.07
CA ALA A 128 5.84 -14.93 -0.01
C ALA A 128 5.00 -15.28 -1.25
N ILE A 129 3.80 -15.83 -1.06
CA ILE A 129 2.89 -16.18 -2.16
C ILE A 129 2.41 -14.91 -2.90
N SER A 130 2.10 -13.80 -2.20
CA SER A 130 1.69 -12.57 -2.89
C SER A 130 2.74 -12.05 -3.86
N ALA A 131 4.03 -12.13 -3.50
CA ALA A 131 5.15 -11.84 -4.40
C ALA A 131 5.32 -12.90 -5.49
N ALA A 132 5.34 -14.19 -5.13
CA ALA A 132 5.66 -15.27 -6.06
C ALA A 132 4.63 -15.49 -7.19
N VAL A 133 3.42 -14.97 -7.02
CA VAL A 133 2.36 -15.07 -8.03
C VAL A 133 2.54 -14.05 -9.16
N ASN A 134 3.15 -12.88 -8.89
CA ASN A 134 3.41 -11.86 -9.92
C ASN A 134 4.85 -11.87 -10.44
N SER A 135 5.07 -11.28 -11.61
CA SER A 135 6.35 -11.36 -12.34
C SER A 135 7.38 -10.22 -12.20
N PRO A 136 7.03 -8.97 -11.83
CA PRO A 136 7.96 -7.83 -11.86
C PRO A 136 9.36 -8.09 -11.28
N ASP A 137 9.45 -8.71 -10.10
CA ASP A 137 10.72 -8.84 -9.38
C ASP A 137 11.36 -10.23 -9.57
N ASP A 138 10.58 -11.29 -9.34
CA ASP A 138 11.10 -12.65 -9.15
C ASP A 138 10.67 -13.65 -10.23
N ASN A 139 10.20 -13.16 -11.38
CA ASN A 139 9.69 -14.02 -12.47
C ASN A 139 8.64 -15.03 -11.98
N GLY A 140 7.73 -14.58 -11.11
CA GLY A 140 6.64 -15.38 -10.58
C GLY A 140 5.61 -15.82 -11.63
N ALA A 141 4.54 -16.43 -11.15
CA ALA A 141 3.65 -17.25 -11.98
C ALA A 141 3.02 -16.51 -13.17
N VAL A 142 2.58 -15.26 -12.97
CA VAL A 142 1.73 -14.52 -13.90
C VAL A 142 2.32 -13.14 -14.22
N MET A 143 2.32 -12.79 -15.51
CA MET A 143 2.69 -11.46 -15.97
C MET A 143 1.44 -10.58 -16.18
N GLY A 144 1.40 -9.41 -15.55
CA GLY A 144 0.29 -8.46 -15.66
C GLY A 144 0.23 -7.76 -17.01
N ASN A 145 -0.99 -7.50 -17.52
CA ASN A 145 -1.20 -6.61 -18.66
C ASN A 145 -2.63 -6.03 -18.64
N TRP A 146 -2.71 -4.70 -18.63
CA TRP A 146 -3.96 -3.92 -18.65
C TRP A 146 -4.14 -3.10 -19.93
N SER A 147 -3.26 -3.27 -20.92
CA SER A 147 -3.41 -2.67 -22.25
C SER A 147 -4.39 -3.46 -23.12
N ASP A 148 -4.77 -2.90 -24.28
CA ASP A 148 -5.62 -3.57 -25.26
C ASP A 148 -4.86 -4.64 -26.07
N ASP A 149 -3.53 -4.56 -26.14
CA ASP A 149 -2.69 -5.51 -26.88
C ASP A 149 -2.20 -6.65 -25.98
N HIS A 150 -2.58 -7.87 -26.35
CA HIS A 150 -2.22 -9.11 -25.66
C HIS A 150 -1.34 -10.02 -26.53
N GLY A 151 -0.66 -9.45 -27.52
CA GLY A 151 0.30 -10.14 -28.39
C GLY A 151 1.33 -10.96 -27.60
N GLY A 152 1.60 -12.18 -28.06
CA GLY A 152 2.56 -13.08 -27.40
C GLY A 152 2.05 -13.77 -26.12
N GLY A 153 0.78 -13.57 -25.75
CA GLY A 153 0.16 -14.17 -24.58
C GLY A 153 -1.30 -14.56 -24.79
N THR A 154 -1.97 -14.88 -23.69
CA THR A 154 -3.42 -15.10 -23.62
C THR A 154 -4.06 -13.90 -22.96
N ALA A 155 -5.13 -13.37 -23.56
CA ALA A 155 -5.89 -12.28 -22.97
C ALA A 155 -6.44 -12.68 -21.59
N PRO A 156 -6.32 -11.85 -20.54
CA PRO A 156 -6.73 -12.17 -19.17
C PRO A 156 -8.18 -12.65 -19.03
N THR A 157 -9.07 -12.20 -19.91
CA THR A 157 -10.50 -12.56 -19.93
C THR A 157 -10.79 -13.98 -20.44
N LYS A 158 -9.83 -14.63 -21.10
CA LYS A 158 -9.97 -16.00 -21.63
C LYS A 158 -9.66 -17.09 -20.62
N TRP A 159 -8.99 -16.76 -19.52
CA TRP A 159 -8.72 -17.74 -18.47
C TRP A 159 -10.00 -18.15 -17.75
N LEU A 160 -10.15 -19.46 -17.54
CA LEU A 160 -11.28 -20.07 -16.83
C LEU A 160 -10.89 -20.68 -15.48
N GLY A 161 -9.59 -20.68 -15.16
CA GLY A 161 -9.04 -21.37 -14.01
C GLY A 161 -7.52 -21.34 -13.96
N SER A 162 -6.98 -21.81 -12.84
CA SER A 162 -5.55 -21.74 -12.54
C SER A 162 -4.74 -22.88 -13.15
N SER A 163 -5.37 -24.04 -13.43
CA SER A 163 -4.69 -25.26 -13.92
C SER A 163 -3.81 -24.99 -15.15
N GLN A 164 -4.36 -24.35 -16.20
CA GLN A 164 -3.60 -24.08 -17.43
C GLN A 164 -2.43 -23.12 -17.20
N ILE A 165 -2.62 -22.14 -16.30
CA ILE A 165 -1.61 -21.14 -15.97
C ILE A 165 -0.47 -21.82 -15.21
N LEU A 166 -0.78 -22.51 -14.11
CA LEU A 166 0.23 -23.11 -13.25
C LEU A 166 0.94 -24.29 -13.91
N LYS A 167 0.27 -25.11 -14.73
CA LYS A 167 0.95 -26.16 -15.50
C LYS A 167 1.91 -25.60 -16.54
N LYS A 168 1.52 -24.51 -17.22
CA LYS A 168 2.42 -23.83 -18.17
C LYS A 168 3.61 -23.22 -17.45
N TYR A 169 3.38 -22.53 -16.33
CA TYR A 169 4.45 -22.02 -15.48
C TYR A 169 5.35 -23.16 -14.99
N TRP A 170 4.79 -24.26 -14.51
CA TRP A 170 5.53 -25.39 -13.99
C TRP A 170 6.43 -26.02 -15.04
N LYS A 171 5.94 -26.16 -16.27
CA LYS A 171 6.73 -26.69 -17.39
C LYS A 171 7.90 -25.78 -17.76
N ASP A 172 7.64 -24.48 -17.90
CA ASP A 172 8.60 -23.55 -18.51
C ASP A 172 9.43 -22.77 -17.48
N LYS A 173 8.99 -22.75 -16.21
CA LYS A 173 9.50 -21.95 -15.08
C LYS A 173 9.65 -20.46 -15.44
N LYS A 174 8.67 -19.95 -16.20
CA LYS A 174 8.64 -18.58 -16.71
C LYS A 174 7.24 -17.98 -16.56
N PRO A 175 7.14 -16.65 -16.31
CA PRO A 175 5.86 -15.97 -16.16
C PRO A 175 4.90 -16.23 -17.33
N VAL A 176 3.65 -16.55 -16.99
CA VAL A 176 2.59 -16.79 -17.96
C VAL A 176 1.90 -15.47 -18.31
N LYS A 177 1.92 -15.16 -19.60
CA LYS A 177 1.28 -13.98 -20.20
C LYS A 177 -0.18 -14.29 -20.57
N TYR A 178 -1.19 -13.52 -20.16
CA TYR A 178 -1.18 -12.39 -19.22
C TYR A 178 -2.30 -12.53 -18.17
N GLY A 179 -2.20 -11.80 -17.07
CA GLY A 179 -3.21 -11.73 -16.01
C GLY A 179 -3.63 -10.31 -15.65
N GLN A 180 -4.76 -10.21 -14.97
CA GLN A 180 -5.27 -9.03 -14.25
C GLN A 180 -5.71 -9.47 -12.86
N CYS A 181 -6.15 -8.58 -11.99
CA CYS A 181 -6.40 -8.84 -10.56
C CYS A 181 -7.13 -10.16 -10.25
N TRP A 182 -8.23 -10.47 -10.94
CA TRP A 182 -8.96 -11.74 -10.71
C TRP A 182 -8.16 -13.00 -11.11
N VAL A 183 -7.25 -12.89 -12.08
CA VAL A 183 -6.35 -13.99 -12.47
C VAL A 183 -5.31 -14.21 -11.39
N PHE A 184 -4.69 -13.14 -10.88
CA PHE A 184 -3.76 -13.20 -9.76
C PHE A 184 -4.44 -13.82 -8.53
N ALA A 185 -5.65 -13.34 -8.18
CA ALA A 185 -6.39 -13.84 -7.04
C ALA A 185 -6.81 -15.32 -7.20
N GLY A 186 -7.19 -15.73 -8.40
CA GLY A 186 -7.51 -17.14 -8.70
C GLY A 186 -6.30 -18.06 -8.53
N VAL A 187 -5.14 -17.65 -9.06
CA VAL A 187 -3.87 -18.38 -8.92
C VAL A 187 -3.41 -18.43 -7.46
N LEU A 188 -3.47 -17.31 -6.74
CA LEU A 188 -3.11 -17.27 -5.32
C LEU A 188 -4.01 -18.19 -4.48
N THR A 189 -5.33 -18.17 -4.72
CA THR A 189 -6.27 -19.07 -4.03
C THR A 189 -5.87 -20.53 -4.21
N THR A 190 -5.44 -20.88 -5.43
CA THR A 190 -5.03 -22.25 -5.75
C THR A 190 -3.80 -22.66 -4.97
N ILE A 191 -2.77 -21.81 -4.94
CA ILE A 191 -1.51 -22.07 -4.23
C ILE A 191 -1.75 -22.17 -2.73
N ALA A 192 -2.48 -21.21 -2.14
CA ALA A 192 -2.80 -21.20 -0.72
C ALA A 192 -3.56 -22.47 -0.30
N ARG A 193 -4.61 -22.85 -1.05
CA ARG A 193 -5.38 -24.08 -0.78
C ARG A 193 -4.54 -25.34 -0.97
N ALA A 194 -3.69 -25.40 -1.99
CA ALA A 194 -2.80 -26.54 -2.24
C ALA A 194 -1.84 -26.78 -1.08
N VAL A 195 -1.31 -25.72 -0.44
CA VAL A 195 -0.42 -25.85 0.72
C VAL A 195 -1.15 -26.02 2.05
N GLY A 196 -2.49 -25.98 2.05
CA GLY A 196 -3.34 -26.21 3.22
C GLY A 196 -3.78 -24.94 3.97
N ILE A 197 -3.50 -23.75 3.45
CA ILE A 197 -3.96 -22.48 4.03
C ILE A 197 -5.39 -22.19 3.53
N PRO A 198 -6.40 -22.07 4.41
CA PRO A 198 -7.74 -21.72 3.98
C PRO A 198 -7.76 -20.34 3.32
N CYS A 199 -8.34 -20.25 2.13
CA CYS A 199 -8.29 -19.03 1.33
C CYS A 199 -9.58 -18.79 0.54
N ARG A 200 -9.98 -17.54 0.36
CA ARG A 200 -11.07 -17.12 -0.53
C ARG A 200 -10.70 -15.85 -1.31
N PRO A 201 -11.09 -15.72 -2.60
CA PRO A 201 -10.99 -14.45 -3.29
C PRO A 201 -12.07 -13.48 -2.79
N VAL A 202 -11.74 -12.20 -2.80
CA VAL A 202 -12.63 -11.10 -2.39
C VAL A 202 -12.62 -10.05 -3.49
N THR A 203 -13.80 -9.56 -3.84
CA THR A 203 -13.99 -8.50 -4.82
C THR A 203 -14.44 -7.24 -4.12
N ASN A 204 -13.69 -6.15 -4.29
CA ASN A 204 -14.08 -4.82 -3.86
C ASN A 204 -14.53 -3.99 -5.06
N TYR A 205 -15.71 -3.38 -5.01
CA TYR A 205 -16.18 -2.50 -6.09
C TYR A 205 -15.89 -1.04 -5.77
N SER A 206 -15.55 -0.25 -6.79
CA SER A 206 -15.04 1.11 -6.61
C SER A 206 -13.82 1.13 -5.68
N SER A 207 -12.83 0.28 -6.01
CA SER A 207 -11.59 0.16 -5.24
C SER A 207 -10.69 1.34 -5.53
N ALA A 208 -10.26 2.08 -4.51
CA ALA A 208 -9.25 3.10 -4.68
C ALA A 208 -7.88 2.46 -4.91
N HIS A 209 -7.05 3.11 -5.72
CA HIS A 209 -5.62 2.85 -5.83
C HIS A 209 -4.93 4.15 -5.44
N ASP A 210 -4.60 4.26 -4.14
CA ASP A 210 -3.91 5.39 -3.53
C ASP A 210 -2.41 5.22 -3.70
N THR A 211 -1.86 6.00 -4.63
CA THR A 211 -0.43 5.98 -4.99
C THR A 211 0.40 6.91 -4.11
N GLN A 212 -0.24 7.77 -3.32
CA GLN A 212 0.41 8.82 -2.53
C GLN A 212 0.42 8.50 -1.04
N SER A 213 -0.13 7.35 -0.64
CA SER A 213 -0.31 6.94 0.76
C SER A 213 -1.03 8.03 1.58
N SER A 214 -1.96 8.75 0.97
CA SER A 214 -2.74 9.82 1.60
C SER A 214 -3.97 9.30 2.34
N LEU A 215 -4.34 8.03 2.12
CA LEU A 215 -5.61 7.43 2.52
C LEU A 215 -6.83 8.15 1.90
N THR A 216 -6.59 8.97 0.88
CA THR A 216 -7.58 9.74 0.13
C THR A 216 -7.36 9.52 -1.36
N VAL A 217 -8.37 9.84 -2.18
CA VAL A 217 -8.23 9.92 -3.64
C VAL A 217 -8.36 11.39 -4.01
N ASP A 218 -7.25 12.01 -4.39
CA ASP A 218 -7.13 13.46 -4.49
C ASP A 218 -7.30 13.96 -5.94
N TYR A 219 -8.38 14.71 -6.20
CA TYR A 219 -8.67 15.32 -7.50
C TYR A 219 -8.35 16.81 -7.48
N PHE A 220 -7.45 17.24 -8.36
CA PHE A 220 -7.09 18.66 -8.51
C PHE A 220 -7.89 19.31 -9.63
N VAL A 221 -8.48 20.47 -9.34
CA VAL A 221 -9.37 21.20 -10.24
C VAL A 221 -8.79 22.61 -10.48
N ASN A 222 -8.63 22.99 -11.75
CA ASN A 222 -8.12 24.30 -12.15
C ASN A 222 -9.21 25.40 -12.06
N GLU A 223 -8.89 26.66 -12.35
CA GLU A 223 -9.85 27.77 -12.34
C GLU A 223 -11.05 27.58 -13.29
N LYS A 224 -10.86 26.85 -14.38
CA LYS A 224 -11.92 26.53 -15.38
C LYS A 224 -12.82 25.37 -14.97
N ALA A 225 -12.62 24.82 -13.77
CA ALA A 225 -13.32 23.64 -13.26
C ALA A 225 -12.99 22.33 -14.01
N GLU A 226 -11.83 22.25 -14.66
CA GLU A 226 -11.34 21.04 -15.32
C GLU A 226 -10.44 20.26 -14.36
N ILE A 227 -10.50 18.93 -14.42
CA ILE A 227 -9.61 18.04 -13.65
C ILE A 227 -8.21 18.07 -14.26
N MET A 228 -7.20 18.28 -13.43
CA MET A 228 -5.80 18.30 -13.83
C MET A 228 -5.26 16.86 -13.79
N GLU A 229 -5.40 16.13 -14.89
CA GLU A 229 -4.95 14.73 -15.00
C GLU A 229 -3.46 14.57 -14.70
N GLU A 230 -2.63 15.55 -15.05
CA GLU A 230 -1.17 15.54 -14.79
C GLU A 230 -0.82 15.51 -13.30
N MET A 231 -1.71 15.98 -12.43
CA MET A 231 -1.53 15.98 -10.97
C MET A 231 -2.22 14.79 -10.28
N ASN A 232 -2.96 13.97 -11.03
CA ASN A 232 -3.78 12.91 -10.47
C ASN A 232 -3.19 11.54 -10.81
N SER A 233 -2.40 11.00 -9.89
CA SER A 233 -1.84 9.64 -10.00
C SER A 233 -2.79 8.57 -9.45
N ASP A 234 -3.78 8.97 -8.64
CA ASP A 234 -4.72 8.04 -8.03
C ASP A 234 -5.81 7.62 -9.02
N SER A 235 -6.28 6.38 -8.87
CA SER A 235 -7.33 5.84 -9.74
C SER A 235 -8.38 5.08 -8.94
N ILE A 236 -9.57 4.99 -9.51
CA ILE A 236 -10.66 4.19 -8.94
C ILE A 236 -11.00 3.10 -9.92
N TRP A 237 -10.76 1.87 -9.50
CA TRP A 237 -11.05 0.68 -10.28
C TRP A 237 -12.53 0.34 -10.13
N ASN A 238 -13.18 -0.01 -11.24
CA ASN A 238 -14.58 -0.47 -11.22
C ASN A 238 -14.77 -1.62 -10.22
N PHE A 239 -13.80 -2.52 -10.20
CA PHE A 239 -13.61 -3.53 -9.18
C PHE A 239 -12.14 -3.91 -9.11
N HIS A 240 -11.72 -4.38 -7.94
CA HIS A 240 -10.44 -5.01 -7.71
C HIS A 240 -10.66 -6.34 -6.98
N VAL A 241 -9.76 -7.30 -7.17
CA VAL A 241 -9.88 -8.64 -6.58
C VAL A 241 -8.56 -9.02 -5.91
N TRP A 242 -8.64 -9.33 -4.62
CA TRP A 242 -7.55 -9.86 -3.81
C TRP A 242 -7.98 -11.17 -3.12
N ASN A 243 -7.21 -11.64 -2.15
CA ASN A 243 -7.49 -12.82 -1.37
C ASN A 243 -7.58 -12.52 0.11
N GLU A 244 -8.41 -13.28 0.81
CA GLU A 244 -8.28 -13.46 2.24
C GLU A 244 -7.73 -14.86 2.53
N VAL A 245 -6.80 -14.94 3.47
CA VAL A 245 -6.27 -16.19 4.03
C VAL A 245 -6.58 -16.25 5.51
N TRP A 246 -6.94 -17.42 6.02
CA TRP A 246 -7.28 -17.61 7.43
C TRP A 246 -6.07 -18.05 8.23
N MET A 247 -5.72 -17.29 9.27
CA MET A 247 -4.66 -17.64 10.21
C MET A 247 -4.77 -16.86 11.52
N GLN A 248 -4.13 -17.37 12.57
CA GLN A 248 -3.81 -16.60 13.77
C GLN A 248 -2.71 -15.56 13.47
N ARG A 249 -2.69 -14.47 14.25
CA ARG A 249 -1.71 -13.38 14.21
C ARG A 249 -1.02 -13.24 15.55
N PRO A 250 -0.17 -14.22 15.96
CA PRO A 250 0.56 -14.15 17.23
C PRO A 250 1.47 -12.90 17.33
N ASP A 251 1.85 -12.31 16.20
CA ASP A 251 2.59 -11.06 16.10
C ASP A 251 1.76 -9.80 16.44
N LEU A 252 0.42 -9.87 16.32
CA LEU A 252 -0.49 -8.75 16.59
C LEU A 252 -1.39 -8.95 17.82
N GLY A 253 -1.63 -10.21 18.22
CA GLY A 253 -2.59 -10.60 19.26
C GLY A 253 -3.89 -11.19 18.70
N THR A 254 -4.60 -11.94 19.54
CA THR A 254 -5.77 -12.76 19.15
C THR A 254 -6.96 -11.97 18.60
N GLU A 255 -7.02 -10.67 18.88
CA GLU A 255 -8.06 -9.78 18.35
C GLU A 255 -7.91 -9.50 16.84
N TYR A 256 -6.77 -9.87 16.24
CA TYR A 256 -6.47 -9.71 14.81
C TYR A 256 -6.40 -11.03 14.05
N ASP A 257 -6.70 -12.15 14.73
CA ASP A 257 -6.81 -13.48 14.14
C ASP A 257 -7.96 -13.53 13.10
N GLY A 258 -7.94 -14.58 12.28
CA GLY A 258 -8.97 -14.86 11.29
C GLY A 258 -8.53 -14.43 9.89
N TRP A 259 -9.39 -13.72 9.17
CA TRP A 259 -9.13 -13.34 7.79
C TRP A 259 -8.08 -12.24 7.65
N GLN A 260 -7.09 -12.49 6.80
CA GLN A 260 -6.01 -11.58 6.47
C GLN A 260 -5.99 -11.30 4.96
N VAL A 261 -5.98 -10.04 4.57
CA VAL A 261 -5.88 -9.59 3.17
C VAL A 261 -4.50 -9.87 2.63
N VAL A 262 -4.43 -10.50 1.46
CA VAL A 262 -3.22 -10.77 0.68
C VAL A 262 -3.54 -10.46 -0.77
N ASP A 263 -2.76 -9.59 -1.39
CA ASP A 263 -2.95 -9.23 -2.80
C ASP A 263 -1.68 -9.51 -3.60
N ALA A 264 -1.83 -10.33 -4.64
CA ALA A 264 -0.78 -10.68 -5.58
C ALA A 264 -0.72 -9.75 -6.80
N THR A 265 -1.68 -8.83 -6.94
CA THR A 265 -1.68 -7.87 -8.03
C THR A 265 -0.56 -6.85 -7.79
N PRO A 266 0.39 -6.68 -8.73
CA PRO A 266 1.52 -5.77 -8.52
C PRO A 266 1.06 -4.31 -8.68
N GLN A 267 0.56 -3.74 -7.59
CA GLN A 267 0.09 -2.35 -7.48
C GLN A 267 1.19 -1.48 -6.87
N GLU A 268 1.44 -1.66 -5.57
CA GLU A 268 2.45 -0.93 -4.81
C GLU A 268 3.58 -1.85 -4.32
N GLN A 269 4.76 -1.27 -4.10
CA GLN A 269 5.90 -1.98 -3.53
C GLN A 269 5.85 -1.94 -1.99
N SER A 270 6.11 -3.09 -1.37
CA SER A 270 6.26 -3.26 0.08
C SER A 270 7.63 -3.85 0.39
N GLU A 271 8.49 -3.04 1.02
CA GLU A 271 9.92 -3.30 1.20
C GLU A 271 10.60 -3.60 -0.14
N ASP A 272 10.44 -2.70 -1.12
CA ASP A 272 11.01 -2.74 -2.47
C ASP A 272 10.61 -3.95 -3.34
N VAL A 273 9.55 -4.67 -2.97
CA VAL A 273 9.02 -5.84 -3.68
C VAL A 273 7.54 -5.67 -3.93
N TYR A 274 7.04 -6.03 -5.11
CA TYR A 274 5.60 -6.04 -5.42
C TYR A 274 4.89 -7.19 -4.68
N ARG A 275 4.42 -6.89 -3.47
CA ARG A 275 3.67 -7.79 -2.60
C ARG A 275 2.80 -6.98 -1.65
N CYS A 276 1.70 -7.57 -1.23
CA CYS A 276 0.79 -6.97 -0.26
C CYS A 276 0.29 -8.02 0.75
N GLY A 277 0.26 -7.65 2.02
CA GLY A 277 -0.27 -8.43 3.13
C GLY A 277 0.73 -9.41 3.76
N PRO A 278 0.28 -10.22 4.74
CA PRO A 278 -1.09 -10.32 5.25
C PRO A 278 -1.52 -9.15 6.15
N ALA A 279 -2.57 -8.41 5.75
CA ALA A 279 -3.17 -7.34 6.55
C ALA A 279 -4.41 -7.86 7.29
N SER A 280 -4.49 -7.67 8.62
CA SER A 280 -5.67 -8.14 9.36
C SER A 280 -6.92 -7.34 8.97
N VAL A 281 -7.97 -8.04 8.52
CA VAL A 281 -9.27 -7.41 8.18
C VAL A 281 -9.83 -6.66 9.39
N ALA A 282 -9.63 -7.18 10.60
CA ALA A 282 -10.04 -6.52 11.84
C ALA A 282 -9.26 -5.21 12.09
N ALA A 283 -7.95 -5.18 11.83
CA ALA A 283 -7.15 -3.95 11.94
C ALA A 283 -7.56 -2.91 10.90
N VAL A 284 -7.83 -3.34 9.66
CA VAL A 284 -8.36 -2.48 8.59
C VAL A 284 -9.68 -1.84 9.02
N LYS A 285 -10.63 -2.63 9.55
CA LYS A 285 -11.91 -2.09 10.04
C LYS A 285 -11.76 -1.05 11.14
N LYS A 286 -10.79 -1.23 12.04
CA LYS A 286 -10.51 -0.28 13.13
C LYS A 286 -9.72 0.96 12.70
N GLY A 287 -9.20 1.02 11.47
CA GLY A 287 -8.32 2.10 11.02
C GLY A 287 -6.91 2.04 11.62
N GLU A 288 -6.46 0.87 12.07
CA GLU A 288 -5.16 0.66 12.72
C GLU A 288 -4.07 0.35 11.68
N VAL A 289 -3.88 1.27 10.75
CA VAL A 289 -3.12 1.09 9.49
C VAL A 289 -1.62 0.81 9.67
N ARG A 290 -1.04 1.07 10.85
CA ARG A 290 0.38 0.80 11.14
C ARG A 290 0.66 -0.64 11.55
N LYS A 291 -0.38 -1.45 11.81
CA LYS A 291 -0.18 -2.87 12.08
C LYS A 291 0.29 -3.57 10.80
N PRO A 292 1.38 -4.35 10.85
CA PRO A 292 1.85 -5.02 9.66
C PRO A 292 0.81 -6.04 9.16
N PHE A 293 0.70 -6.26 7.86
CA PHE A 293 1.47 -5.65 6.77
C PHE A 293 0.56 -4.79 5.90
N ASP A 294 1.10 -3.73 5.31
CA ASP A 294 0.47 -2.96 4.22
C ASP A 294 -0.93 -2.41 4.55
N GLY A 295 -1.24 -2.24 5.84
CA GLY A 295 -2.58 -1.87 6.31
C GLY A 295 -3.07 -0.52 5.81
N ALA A 296 -2.16 0.44 5.59
CA ALA A 296 -2.50 1.74 5.01
C ALA A 296 -3.03 1.63 3.58
N PHE A 297 -2.34 0.86 2.73
CA PHE A 297 -2.76 0.63 1.35
C PHE A 297 -4.12 -0.07 1.31
N VAL A 298 -4.25 -1.20 2.01
CA VAL A 298 -5.50 -1.97 2.06
C VAL A 298 -6.66 -1.14 2.63
N PHE A 299 -6.40 -0.29 3.63
CA PHE A 299 -7.40 0.62 4.17
C PHE A 299 -7.87 1.63 3.13
N ALA A 300 -6.93 2.24 2.40
CA ALA A 300 -7.27 3.19 1.34
C ALA A 300 -8.15 2.55 0.26
N GLU A 301 -7.86 1.31 -0.16
CA GLU A 301 -8.64 0.58 -1.17
C GLU A 301 -10.15 0.52 -0.84
N VAL A 302 -10.52 0.48 0.45
CA VAL A 302 -11.91 0.30 0.92
C VAL A 302 -12.52 1.52 1.63
N ASN A 303 -11.72 2.46 2.12
CA ASN A 303 -12.19 3.59 2.93
C ASN A 303 -11.74 4.97 2.41
N ALA A 304 -10.95 5.06 1.34
CA ALA A 304 -10.49 6.37 0.89
C ALA A 304 -11.65 7.31 0.56
N ASP A 305 -11.59 8.53 1.08
CA ASP A 305 -12.52 9.58 0.68
C ASP A 305 -12.04 10.18 -0.65
N LYS A 306 -12.97 10.53 -1.54
CA LYS A 306 -12.62 11.31 -2.73
C LYS A 306 -12.62 12.79 -2.37
N VAL A 307 -11.50 13.44 -2.61
CA VAL A 307 -11.24 14.79 -2.12
C VAL A 307 -10.97 15.68 -3.32
N PHE A 308 -11.75 16.75 -3.47
CA PHE A 308 -11.65 17.65 -4.62
C PHE A 308 -11.00 18.97 -4.20
N TRP A 309 -9.77 19.20 -4.63
CA TRP A 309 -9.00 20.39 -4.34
C TRP A 309 -9.04 21.39 -5.50
N ARG A 310 -9.22 22.67 -5.20
CA ARG A 310 -8.93 23.76 -6.13
C ARG A 310 -7.43 24.01 -6.10
N TYR A 311 -6.80 23.95 -7.26
CA TYR A 311 -5.41 24.37 -7.46
C TYR A 311 -5.38 25.74 -8.16
N ASN A 312 -4.80 26.73 -7.51
CA ASN A 312 -4.68 28.11 -8.01
C ASN A 312 -3.23 28.50 -8.34
N GLY A 313 -2.34 27.50 -8.51
CA GLY A 313 -0.91 27.70 -8.75
C GLY A 313 -0.04 27.26 -7.57
N PRO A 314 1.29 27.17 -7.79
CA PRO A 314 2.22 26.55 -6.85
C PRO A 314 2.37 27.33 -5.54
N THR A 315 2.11 28.63 -5.55
CA THR A 315 2.24 29.52 -4.37
C THR A 315 0.94 29.68 -3.58
N GLN A 316 -0.15 29.08 -4.05
CA GLN A 316 -1.47 29.23 -3.45
C GLN A 316 -1.89 27.95 -2.72
N PRO A 317 -2.47 28.05 -1.51
CA PRO A 317 -2.91 26.87 -0.78
C PRO A 317 -4.02 26.14 -1.54
N LEU A 318 -3.99 24.82 -1.49
CA LEU A 318 -5.08 23.98 -1.97
C LEU A 318 -6.33 24.33 -1.17
N LYS A 319 -7.41 24.68 -1.88
CA LYS A 319 -8.70 24.92 -1.26
C LYS A 319 -9.60 23.72 -1.51
N LEU A 320 -10.11 23.10 -0.45
CA LEU A 320 -11.07 22.03 -0.66
C LEU A 320 -12.38 22.56 -1.20
N LEU A 321 -12.91 21.83 -2.18
CA LEU A 321 -14.20 22.07 -2.80
C LEU A 321 -15.25 21.08 -2.30
N ARG A 322 -14.88 19.80 -2.12
CA ARG A 322 -15.82 18.72 -1.79
C ARG A 322 -15.10 17.48 -1.25
N LYS A 323 -15.78 16.76 -0.35
CA LYS A 323 -15.49 15.37 0.03
C LYS A 323 -16.64 14.47 -0.44
N ASP A 324 -16.33 13.35 -1.10
CA ASP A 324 -17.25 12.24 -1.28
C ASP A 324 -16.77 11.06 -0.44
N MET A 325 -17.51 10.85 0.65
CA MET A 325 -17.16 9.94 1.74
C MET A 325 -17.72 8.52 1.56
N LYS A 326 -18.52 8.27 0.51
CA LYS A 326 -19.27 7.02 0.33
C LYS A 326 -18.93 6.29 -0.97
N GLY A 327 -18.04 6.88 -1.76
CA GLY A 327 -17.83 6.52 -3.15
C GLY A 327 -16.85 5.36 -3.39
N ILE A 328 -16.13 4.93 -2.35
CA ILE A 328 -15.09 3.90 -2.38
C ILE A 328 -15.50 2.69 -1.55
N GLY A 329 -15.02 1.51 -1.91
CA GLY A 329 -15.13 0.32 -1.07
C GLY A 329 -16.54 -0.24 -0.96
N ARG A 330 -17.18 -0.56 -2.09
CA ARG A 330 -18.60 -0.93 -2.13
C ARG A 330 -18.77 -2.42 -2.37
N PHE A 331 -19.81 -3.00 -1.76
CA PHE A 331 -20.24 -4.39 -1.96
C PHE A 331 -19.05 -5.36 -1.95
N ILE A 332 -18.21 -5.30 -0.92
CA ILE A 332 -17.05 -6.19 -0.81
C ILE A 332 -17.61 -7.61 -0.71
N SER A 333 -17.30 -8.43 -1.72
CA SER A 333 -18.05 -9.66 -2.01
C SER A 333 -17.14 -10.87 -2.09
N THR A 334 -17.64 -12.00 -1.60
CA THR A 334 -17.03 -13.31 -1.82
C THR A 334 -18.11 -14.34 -2.18
N LYS A 335 -17.70 -15.59 -2.46
CA LYS A 335 -18.61 -16.70 -2.67
C LYS A 335 -19.11 -17.20 -1.31
N ALA A 336 -20.42 -17.37 -1.16
CA ALA A 336 -21.00 -17.96 0.04
C ALA A 336 -20.64 -19.45 0.19
N ILE A 337 -20.46 -19.89 1.43
CA ILE A 337 -20.16 -21.29 1.77
C ILE A 337 -21.25 -22.21 1.21
N GLY A 338 -20.84 -23.26 0.50
CA GLY A 338 -21.75 -24.30 0.00
C GLY A 338 -22.75 -23.85 -1.08
N SER A 339 -22.63 -22.63 -1.62
CA SER A 339 -23.50 -22.15 -2.69
C SER A 339 -22.73 -21.36 -3.76
N THR A 340 -23.41 -20.94 -4.82
CA THR A 340 -22.87 -20.05 -5.87
C THR A 340 -23.31 -18.59 -5.68
N PHE A 341 -24.00 -18.29 -4.57
CA PHE A 341 -24.50 -16.96 -4.26
C PHE A 341 -23.40 -16.06 -3.68
N ARG A 342 -23.70 -14.77 -3.70
CA ARG A 342 -22.85 -13.73 -3.15
C ARG A 342 -22.98 -13.70 -1.63
N ASP A 343 -21.84 -13.63 -0.97
CA ASP A 343 -21.76 -13.22 0.42
C ASP A 343 -21.21 -11.78 0.48
N ASP A 344 -21.92 -10.89 1.16
CA ASP A 344 -21.51 -9.49 1.33
C ASP A 344 -20.75 -9.35 2.63
N ILE A 345 -19.46 -9.07 2.53
CA ILE A 345 -18.54 -8.99 3.65
C ILE A 345 -18.08 -7.55 3.92
N THR A 346 -18.79 -6.54 3.36
CA THR A 346 -18.42 -5.12 3.53
C THR A 346 -18.33 -4.72 5.00
N GLU A 347 -19.23 -5.23 5.84
CA GLU A 347 -19.25 -4.92 7.27
C GLU A 347 -18.00 -5.40 8.04
N PHE A 348 -17.24 -6.34 7.47
CA PHE A 348 -16.00 -6.82 8.10
C PHE A 348 -14.81 -5.92 7.81
N TYR A 349 -14.85 -5.14 6.71
CA TYR A 349 -13.78 -4.22 6.32
C TYR A 349 -14.00 -2.80 6.85
N LYS A 350 -15.25 -2.39 7.04
CA LYS A 350 -15.58 -1.05 7.50
C LYS A 350 -16.92 -1.00 8.21
N TYR A 351 -17.09 0.05 9.00
CA TYR A 351 -18.36 0.36 9.66
C TYR A 351 -19.36 0.93 8.64
N PRO A 352 -20.67 0.93 8.94
CA PRO A 352 -21.68 1.49 8.06
C PRO A 352 -21.39 2.96 7.71
N GLU A 353 -21.55 3.32 6.45
CA GLU A 353 -21.38 4.69 5.97
C GLU A 353 -22.23 5.66 6.81
N GLU A 354 -21.67 6.83 7.14
CA GLU A 354 -22.28 7.88 7.98
C GLU A 354 -22.40 7.54 9.47
N SER A 355 -21.88 6.39 9.92
CA SER A 355 -21.81 6.09 11.34
C SER A 355 -20.66 6.86 12.02
N LYS A 356 -20.76 7.02 13.35
CA LYS A 356 -19.70 7.68 14.14
C LYS A 356 -18.42 6.85 14.17
N GLU A 357 -18.57 5.53 14.22
CA GLU A 357 -17.49 4.55 14.25
C GLU A 357 -16.71 4.55 12.95
N GLU A 358 -17.42 4.66 11.83
CA GLU A 358 -16.86 4.76 10.49
C GLU A 358 -15.97 5.99 10.37
N ARG A 359 -16.51 7.18 10.71
CA ARG A 359 -15.71 8.41 10.70
C ARG A 359 -14.57 8.38 11.73
N ALA A 360 -14.76 7.77 12.89
CA ALA A 360 -13.70 7.61 13.88
C ALA A 360 -12.56 6.72 13.36
N ALA A 361 -12.87 5.65 12.63
CA ALA A 361 -11.87 4.77 12.00
C ALA A 361 -11.06 5.53 10.95
N MET A 362 -11.72 6.30 10.07
CA MET A 362 -11.06 7.15 9.07
C MET A 362 -10.12 8.18 9.72
N LEU A 363 -10.58 8.90 10.75
CA LEU A 363 -9.74 9.86 11.47
C LEU A 363 -8.57 9.17 12.20
N THR A 364 -8.77 7.96 12.70
CA THR A 364 -7.71 7.17 13.34
C THR A 364 -6.63 6.78 12.33
N ALA A 365 -7.04 6.38 11.13
CA ALA A 365 -6.13 6.05 10.04
C ALA A 365 -5.36 7.29 9.53
N LEU A 366 -6.06 8.39 9.26
CA LEU A 366 -5.46 9.66 8.81
C LEU A 366 -4.41 10.20 9.79
N LYS A 367 -4.67 10.13 11.11
CA LYS A 367 -3.70 10.54 12.15
C LYS A 367 -2.42 9.69 12.17
N GLN A 368 -2.50 8.47 11.63
CA GLN A 368 -1.35 7.57 11.52
C GLN A 368 -0.59 7.74 10.20
N SER A 369 -1.18 8.40 9.21
CA SER A 369 -0.55 8.72 7.91
C SER A 369 0.54 9.77 8.05
N ALA A 370 1.59 9.64 7.24
CA ALA A 370 2.65 10.64 7.12
C ALA A 370 2.41 11.64 5.97
N SER A 371 1.40 11.41 5.13
CA SER A 371 1.13 12.21 3.93
C SER A 371 0.63 13.62 4.28
N MET A 372 1.09 14.61 3.52
CA MET A 372 0.63 16.00 3.66
C MET A 372 -0.85 16.16 3.29
N PHE A 373 -1.37 15.37 2.35
CA PHE A 373 -2.79 15.41 1.97
C PHE A 373 -3.70 14.96 3.11
N SER A 374 -3.29 13.95 3.87
CA SER A 374 -4.00 13.55 5.09
C SER A 374 -4.04 14.69 6.13
N ARG A 375 -2.95 15.49 6.22
CA ARG A 375 -2.91 16.67 7.11
C ARG A 375 -3.83 17.78 6.62
N TYR A 376 -3.84 18.09 5.32
CA TYR A 376 -4.77 19.06 4.75
C TYR A 376 -6.22 18.65 4.99
N TYR A 377 -6.54 17.36 4.85
CA TYR A 377 -7.87 16.82 5.15
C TYR A 377 -8.28 17.06 6.62
N LEU A 378 -7.36 16.87 7.57
CA LEU A 378 -7.60 17.04 9.01
C LEU A 378 -7.68 18.52 9.43
N ASN A 379 -7.02 19.42 8.71
CA ASN A 379 -6.92 20.85 9.03
C ASN A 379 -8.18 21.66 8.66
N GLU A 380 -9.15 21.04 8.02
CA GLU A 380 -10.34 21.68 7.46
C GLU A 380 -11.34 22.24 8.49
N ASP A 381 -11.45 21.63 9.68
CA ASP A 381 -12.40 22.11 10.69
C ASP A 381 -11.95 23.44 11.31
N PHE A 382 -10.70 23.86 11.07
CA PHE A 382 -10.13 25.09 11.63
C PHE A 382 -9.97 26.18 10.55
N ASN A 383 -11.00 27.00 10.39
CA ASN A 383 -11.01 28.15 9.46
C ASN A 383 -10.78 29.50 10.19
N ASP A 384 -10.43 29.44 11.47
CA ASP A 384 -10.21 30.62 12.31
C ASP A 384 -8.93 31.37 11.92
N MET A 385 -7.94 30.71 11.32
CA MET A 385 -6.71 31.34 10.88
C MET A 385 -6.53 31.25 9.38
N HIS A 386 -6.06 32.33 8.78
CA HIS A 386 -5.66 32.40 7.39
C HIS A 386 -4.23 32.90 7.29
N PHE A 387 -3.44 32.25 6.45
CA PHE A 387 -2.03 32.54 6.25
C PHE A 387 -1.83 32.96 4.80
N ASP A 388 -1.06 34.01 4.60
CA ASP A 388 -0.61 34.49 3.31
C ASP A 388 0.92 34.58 3.35
N PHE A 389 1.58 33.81 2.49
CA PHE A 389 3.04 33.74 2.44
C PHE A 389 3.53 34.58 1.28
N GLU A 390 4.15 35.71 1.59
CA GLU A 390 4.53 36.72 0.63
C GLU A 390 6.04 36.71 0.40
N LEU A 391 6.42 36.66 -0.87
CA LEU A 391 7.75 37.05 -1.33
C LEU A 391 7.66 38.42 -2.01
N ARG A 392 8.57 39.33 -1.67
CA ARG A 392 8.77 40.54 -2.46
C ARG A 392 9.69 40.24 -3.64
N ASP A 393 9.08 40.12 -4.81
CA ASP A 393 9.81 39.92 -6.07
C ASP A 393 10.73 41.10 -6.42
N ASP A 394 11.73 40.83 -7.26
CA ASP A 394 12.65 41.80 -7.89
C ASP A 394 14.00 42.08 -7.19
N ILE A 395 14.41 41.24 -6.23
CA ILE A 395 15.64 41.40 -5.44
C ILE A 395 16.91 41.32 -6.32
N LYS A 396 17.84 42.26 -6.15
CA LYS A 396 19.18 42.22 -6.79
C LYS A 396 20.23 41.63 -5.85
N ILE A 397 21.22 40.96 -6.42
CA ILE A 397 22.41 40.51 -5.66
C ILE A 397 23.05 41.73 -4.98
N GLY A 398 23.25 41.65 -3.67
CA GLY A 398 23.77 42.73 -2.83
C GLY A 398 22.70 43.39 -1.95
N GLU A 399 21.42 43.26 -2.31
CA GLU A 399 20.32 43.83 -1.53
C GLU A 399 19.83 42.81 -0.47
N PRO A 400 19.46 43.27 0.74
CA PRO A 400 18.74 42.42 1.68
C PRO A 400 17.32 42.17 1.19
N TYR A 401 16.75 41.05 1.60
CA TYR A 401 15.34 40.73 1.34
C TYR A 401 14.67 40.17 2.58
N SER A 402 13.35 39.99 2.49
CA SER A 402 12.54 39.55 3.61
C SER A 402 11.58 38.47 3.17
N VAL A 403 11.47 37.44 4.00
CA VAL A 403 10.45 36.41 3.90
C VAL A 403 9.36 36.74 4.90
N VAL A 404 8.12 36.86 4.44
CA VAL A 404 7.01 37.37 5.24
C VAL A 404 5.84 36.39 5.22
N VAL A 405 5.26 36.15 6.40
CA VAL A 405 3.95 35.50 6.51
C VAL A 405 3.00 36.42 7.25
N VAL A 406 1.85 36.67 6.62
CA VAL A 406 0.73 37.41 7.19
C VAL A 406 -0.27 36.41 7.75
N MET A 407 -0.63 36.57 9.02
CA MET A 407 -1.54 35.71 9.76
C MET A 407 -2.79 36.50 10.12
N LYS A 408 -3.93 36.12 9.57
CA LYS A 408 -5.23 36.74 9.84
C LYS A 408 -6.09 35.80 10.67
N ASN A 409 -6.42 36.22 11.89
CA ASN A 409 -7.41 35.55 12.72
C ASN A 409 -8.82 36.00 12.32
N ARG A 410 -9.55 35.10 11.66
CA ARG A 410 -10.95 35.22 11.25
C ARG A 410 -11.94 34.95 12.38
N SER A 411 -11.50 34.31 13.48
CA SER A 411 -12.31 34.13 14.68
C SER A 411 -12.72 35.47 15.26
N ARG A 412 -13.98 35.60 15.68
CA ARG A 412 -14.47 36.81 16.37
C ARG A 412 -14.33 36.75 17.88
N THR A 413 -14.03 35.57 18.42
CA THR A 413 -14.10 35.30 19.86
C THR A 413 -12.88 34.59 20.42
N GLN A 414 -12.10 33.87 19.60
CA GLN A 414 -10.93 33.12 20.06
C GLN A 414 -9.63 33.78 19.61
N ASN A 415 -8.69 33.89 20.56
CA ASN A 415 -7.31 34.24 20.26
C ASN A 415 -6.55 32.96 19.99
N HIS A 416 -5.62 33.00 19.04
CA HIS A 416 -4.82 31.85 18.65
C HIS A 416 -3.35 32.15 18.83
N THR A 417 -2.61 31.26 19.49
CA THR A 417 -1.16 31.35 19.58
C THR A 417 -0.56 30.54 18.45
N VAL A 418 0.29 31.13 17.63
CA VAL A 418 0.84 30.50 16.42
C VAL A 418 2.35 30.48 16.50
N THR A 419 2.94 29.30 16.30
CA THR A 419 4.38 29.11 16.15
C THR A 419 4.72 29.06 14.67
N VAL A 420 5.47 30.04 14.17
CA VAL A 420 5.90 30.13 12.77
C VAL A 420 7.39 29.86 12.67
N THR A 421 7.77 28.94 11.79
CA THR A 421 9.14 28.71 11.34
C THR A 421 9.28 29.19 9.90
N LEU A 422 10.17 30.16 9.68
CA LEU A 422 10.59 30.60 8.35
C LEU A 422 11.98 30.05 8.05
N ARG A 423 12.19 29.58 6.82
CA ARG A 423 13.45 29.00 6.36
C ARG A 423 13.80 29.50 4.97
N VAL A 424 15.09 29.72 4.74
CA VAL A 424 15.68 29.96 3.41
C VAL A 424 16.83 29.01 3.18
N ASP A 425 16.84 28.35 2.03
CA ASP A 425 17.94 27.52 1.54
C ASP A 425 18.36 27.94 0.14
N THR A 426 19.61 27.67 -0.23
CA THR A 426 20.08 27.80 -1.62
C THR A 426 19.76 26.54 -2.41
N VAL A 427 19.27 26.73 -3.63
CA VAL A 427 18.92 25.64 -4.54
C VAL A 427 19.68 25.76 -5.84
N ASN A 428 20.08 24.62 -6.40
CA ASN A 428 20.62 24.58 -7.75
C ASN A 428 19.48 24.69 -8.78
N TYR A 429 19.84 24.81 -10.06
CA TYR A 429 18.85 24.94 -11.15
C TYR A 429 17.94 23.71 -11.32
N THR A 430 18.26 22.58 -10.69
CA THR A 430 17.43 21.36 -10.68
C THR A 430 16.53 21.26 -9.46
N GLY A 431 16.47 22.29 -8.60
CA GLY A 431 15.63 22.34 -7.40
C GLY A 431 16.18 21.57 -6.20
N ARG A 432 17.40 21.02 -6.27
CA ARG A 432 18.02 20.37 -5.11
C ARG A 432 18.58 21.42 -4.14
N ILE A 433 18.14 21.32 -2.89
CA ILE A 433 18.66 22.07 -1.75
C ILE A 433 20.15 21.73 -1.57
N LYS A 434 20.98 22.78 -1.45
CA LYS A 434 22.41 22.64 -1.21
C LYS A 434 22.78 23.03 0.22
N GLU A 435 22.42 24.24 0.65
CA GLU A 435 22.86 24.78 1.93
C GLU A 435 21.78 25.67 2.55
N GLY A 436 21.64 25.63 3.87
CA GLY A 436 20.68 26.46 4.60
C GLY A 436 21.25 27.83 4.90
N VAL A 437 20.54 28.88 4.48
CA VAL A 437 20.96 30.28 4.66
C VAL A 437 20.52 30.78 6.02
N LYS A 438 19.23 30.64 6.33
CA LYS A 438 18.66 31.16 7.57
C LYS A 438 17.42 30.39 7.97
N LYS A 439 17.23 30.21 9.28
CA LYS A 439 16.03 29.64 9.87
C LYS A 439 15.69 30.37 11.16
N GLU A 440 14.45 30.85 11.25
CA GLU A 440 13.93 31.49 12.46
C GLU A 440 12.63 30.82 12.87
N THR A 441 12.37 30.77 14.18
CA THR A 441 11.12 30.26 14.74
C THR A 441 10.60 31.23 15.78
N THR A 442 9.37 31.70 15.58
CA THR A 442 8.74 32.75 16.39
C THR A 442 7.36 32.31 16.82
N GLU A 443 7.02 32.49 18.09
CA GLU A 443 5.66 32.30 18.62
C GLU A 443 4.97 33.67 18.71
N ARG A 444 3.73 33.78 18.22
CA ARG A 444 2.95 35.02 18.21
C ARG A 444 1.50 34.75 18.60
N LEU A 445 0.96 35.56 19.51
CA LEU A 445 -0.47 35.59 19.81
C LEU A 445 -1.20 36.44 18.77
N VAL A 446 -2.11 35.84 18.01
CA VAL A 446 -2.98 36.53 17.06
C VAL A 446 -4.37 36.66 17.67
N LYS A 447 -4.74 37.88 18.06
CA LYS A 447 -6.03 38.15 18.71
C LYS A 447 -7.20 37.95 17.75
N ALA A 448 -8.37 37.67 18.29
CA ALA A 448 -9.60 37.52 17.51
C ALA A 448 -9.81 38.74 16.58
N GLY A 449 -10.05 38.48 15.30
CA GLY A 449 -10.32 39.51 14.29
C GLY A 449 -9.12 40.34 13.84
N THR A 450 -7.90 40.07 14.33
CA THR A 450 -6.70 40.86 13.99
C THR A 450 -5.85 40.19 12.90
N VAL A 451 -4.96 40.99 12.33
CA VAL A 451 -3.92 40.55 11.40
C VAL A 451 -2.58 40.82 12.07
N GLU A 452 -1.69 39.83 12.05
CA GLU A 452 -0.31 39.92 12.55
C GLU A 452 0.65 39.50 11.45
N GLU A 453 1.88 40.00 11.48
CA GLU A 453 2.93 39.69 10.50
C GLU A 453 4.14 39.10 11.23
N ILE A 454 4.74 38.06 10.65
CA ILE A 454 6.09 37.60 11.01
C ILE A 454 6.97 37.74 9.78
N ARG A 455 8.11 38.41 9.99
CA ARG A 455 9.09 38.74 8.97
C ARG A 455 10.46 38.26 9.40
N MET A 456 11.14 37.57 8.49
CA MET A 456 12.55 37.19 8.63
C MET A 456 13.36 37.96 7.58
N ASP A 457 14.25 38.82 8.03
CA ASP A 457 15.18 39.57 7.17
C ASP A 457 16.44 38.76 6.89
N VAL A 458 16.85 38.72 5.63
CA VAL A 458 18.07 38.07 5.16
C VAL A 458 18.98 39.13 4.54
N SER A 459 20.10 39.38 5.19
CA SER A 459 21.14 40.32 4.75
C SER A 459 22.05 39.70 3.68
N TYR A 460 22.72 40.55 2.91
CA TYR A 460 23.69 40.10 1.90
C TYR A 460 24.76 39.19 2.50
N ASP A 461 25.32 39.56 3.65
CA ASP A 461 26.39 38.79 4.28
C ASP A 461 25.94 37.38 4.70
N GLU A 462 24.66 37.19 5.03
CA GLU A 462 24.08 35.88 5.36
C GLU A 462 23.96 34.97 4.13
N TYR A 463 23.55 35.52 2.97
CA TYR A 463 23.32 34.68 1.77
C TYR A 463 24.49 34.64 0.78
N ALA A 464 25.42 35.60 0.82
CA ALA A 464 26.46 35.76 -0.20
C ALA A 464 27.38 34.54 -0.34
N SER A 465 27.80 33.95 0.78
CA SER A 465 28.69 32.79 0.81
C SER A 465 28.04 31.51 0.27
N SER A 466 26.71 31.45 0.31
CA SER A 466 25.93 30.27 -0.06
C SER A 466 25.44 30.30 -1.51
N LEU A 467 25.66 31.42 -2.24
CA LEU A 467 25.22 31.58 -3.61
C LEU A 467 25.78 30.50 -4.55
N VAL A 468 24.90 29.95 -5.37
CA VAL A 468 25.21 28.94 -6.41
C VAL A 468 24.94 29.50 -7.81
N ASP A 469 25.26 28.73 -8.85
CA ASP A 469 25.37 29.17 -10.26
C ASP A 469 24.24 30.08 -10.78
N GLN A 470 22.98 29.84 -10.37
CA GLN A 470 21.79 30.60 -10.77
C GLN A 470 21.22 31.52 -9.68
N ALA A 471 21.93 31.67 -8.55
CA ALA A 471 21.55 32.53 -7.42
C ALA A 471 20.08 32.34 -6.99
N SER A 472 19.65 31.08 -6.94
CA SER A 472 18.29 30.66 -6.64
C SER A 472 18.16 30.20 -5.19
N PHE A 473 17.03 30.51 -4.58
CA PHE A 473 16.71 30.21 -3.20
C PHE A 473 15.35 29.53 -3.14
N ASN A 474 15.23 28.57 -2.22
CA ASN A 474 13.95 28.06 -1.76
C ASN A 474 13.63 28.72 -0.42
N ILE A 475 12.41 29.22 -0.29
CA ILE A 475 11.88 29.75 0.96
C ILE A 475 10.71 28.88 1.41
N ALA A 476 10.63 28.63 2.70
CA ALA A 476 9.56 27.84 3.28
C ALA A 476 9.03 28.49 4.56
N CYS A 477 7.73 28.41 4.74
CA CYS A 477 7.02 28.81 5.93
C CYS A 477 6.24 27.60 6.46
N MET A 478 6.44 27.29 7.75
CA MET A 478 5.63 26.36 8.51
C MET A 478 5.02 27.10 9.68
N ALA A 479 3.70 27.07 9.86
CA ALA A 479 3.02 27.70 10.98
C ALA A 479 2.13 26.66 11.68
N ALA A 480 2.22 26.56 13.01
CA ALA A 480 1.41 25.66 13.82
C ALA A 480 0.58 26.47 14.81
N VAL A 481 -0.73 26.25 14.84
CA VAL A 481 -1.63 26.93 15.79
C VAL A 481 -1.73 26.08 17.05
N LYS A 482 -1.24 26.62 18.17
CA LYS A 482 -1.15 25.96 19.48
C LYS A 482 -2.53 25.55 19.98
N ASP A 483 -2.58 24.43 20.69
CA ASP A 483 -3.81 23.82 21.23
C ASP A 483 -4.85 23.44 20.15
N THR A 484 -4.40 23.41 18.88
CA THR A 484 -5.11 22.85 17.74
C THR A 484 -4.20 21.86 17.02
N HIS A 485 -4.74 21.10 16.08
CA HIS A 485 -3.93 20.28 15.18
C HIS A 485 -3.63 20.99 13.85
N TYR A 486 -3.92 22.29 13.74
CA TYR A 486 -3.78 23.03 12.51
C TYR A 486 -2.33 23.45 12.24
N GLU A 487 -1.82 23.06 11.08
CA GLU A 487 -0.54 23.47 10.54
C GLU A 487 -0.71 24.02 9.12
N TYR A 488 -0.07 25.16 8.84
CA TYR A 488 0.07 25.75 7.52
C TYR A 488 1.50 25.53 7.01
N PHE A 489 1.63 25.12 5.76
CA PHE A 489 2.91 25.04 5.08
C PHE A 489 2.80 25.67 3.69
N ALA A 490 3.76 26.51 3.36
CA ALA A 490 3.94 27.06 2.02
C ALA A 490 5.44 27.15 1.72
N GLN A 491 5.79 27.02 0.44
CA GLN A 491 7.15 27.24 -0.02
C GLN A 491 7.12 27.91 -1.39
N ASP A 492 8.19 28.61 -1.72
CA ASP A 492 8.36 29.26 -3.02
C ASP A 492 9.84 29.29 -3.41
N ASP A 493 10.11 29.40 -4.70
CA ASP A 493 11.46 29.52 -5.24
C ASP A 493 11.63 30.87 -5.93
N PHE A 494 12.73 31.55 -5.64
CA PHE A 494 13.06 32.79 -6.32
C PHE A 494 14.54 32.89 -6.64
N ARG A 495 14.87 33.78 -7.57
CA ARG A 495 16.25 34.11 -7.88
C ARG A 495 16.53 35.57 -7.62
N VAL A 496 17.69 35.85 -7.05
CA VAL A 496 18.20 37.22 -7.02
C VAL A 496 18.82 37.55 -8.38
N ARG A 497 18.49 38.72 -8.93
CA ARG A 497 18.97 39.13 -10.25
C ARG A 497 20.38 39.71 -10.14
N LYS A 498 21.21 39.40 -11.14
CA LYS A 498 22.50 40.07 -11.30
C LYS A 498 22.27 41.53 -11.73
N PRO A 499 23.11 42.48 -11.31
CA PRO A 499 23.05 43.85 -11.82
C PRO A 499 23.23 43.89 -13.35
N ASP A 500 22.43 44.70 -14.04
CA ASP A 500 22.56 44.88 -15.48
C ASP A 500 23.80 45.71 -15.82
N ILE A 501 24.67 45.18 -16.68
CA ILE A 501 25.79 45.92 -17.26
C ILE A 501 25.40 46.33 -18.68
N LYS A 502 25.24 47.64 -18.91
CA LYS A 502 24.96 48.19 -20.25
C LYS A 502 26.26 48.50 -20.98
N PHE A 503 26.55 47.77 -22.05
CA PHE A 503 27.63 48.12 -22.96
C PHE A 503 27.15 49.14 -23.99
N LYS A 504 27.90 50.23 -24.17
CA LYS A 504 27.73 51.16 -25.28
C LYS A 504 28.98 51.11 -26.15
N ALA A 505 28.83 50.66 -27.38
CA ALA A 505 29.89 50.74 -28.39
C ALA A 505 29.72 52.05 -29.16
N TYR A 506 30.78 52.86 -29.20
CA TYR A 506 30.85 54.02 -30.08
C TYR A 506 31.70 53.65 -31.29
N ILE A 507 31.11 53.73 -32.47
CA ILE A 507 31.86 53.55 -33.73
C ILE A 507 32.57 54.87 -33.99
N CYS A 508 33.90 54.88 -33.85
CA CYS A 508 34.71 56.01 -34.28
C CYS A 508 34.83 55.93 -35.80
N HIS A 509 34.28 56.91 -36.53
CA HIS A 509 34.65 57.15 -37.92
C HIS A 509 35.65 58.29 -37.98
N ASP A 510 36.70 58.06 -38.76
CA ASP A 510 37.74 58.98 -39.24
C ASP A 510 38.97 59.24 -38.35
N LEU A 511 40.03 58.47 -38.66
CA LEU A 511 41.34 59.04 -38.94
C LEU A 511 41.74 58.59 -40.36
N LYS A 512 41.60 59.51 -41.31
CA LYS A 512 42.31 59.49 -42.60
C LYS A 512 43.75 59.94 -42.39
#